data_AF-A0A7W2FWX9-F1
#
_entry.id   AF-A0A7W2FWX9-F1
#
_cell.length_a   1.000
_cell.length_b   1.000
_cell.length_c   1.000
_cell.angle_alpha   90.00
_cell.angle_beta   90.00
_cell.angle_gamma   90.00
#
_symmetry.space_group_name_H-M   'P 1'
#
loop_
_entity.id
_entity.type
_entity.pdbx_description
1 polymer ?
#
loop_
_entity_poly.entity_id
_entity_poly.type
_entity_poly.pdbx_seq_one_letter_code
_entity_poly.pdbx_strand_id
1 'polypeptide(L)'
;MGLNNIIKAKFLVEGQSLKNWLFIIYVVFWTLVLIANNHFYEQKMMKAKDLTEQVKELRSEFVDKRSELMQLRMESNVSKQMETYGIVPSVVPPKKIKVVVEKEKKWYEIWD
;
A
#
# COMPACT_ATOMS: atom_id res chain seq x y z
N MET A 1 7.12 55.47 12.89
CA MET A 1 6.02 54.97 13.77
C MET A 1 6.47 53.65 14.37
N GLY A 2 6.67 53.61 15.69
CA GLY A 2 7.61 52.67 16.31
C GLY A 2 7.04 51.31 16.72
N LEU A 3 7.68 50.24 16.26
CA LEU A 3 7.58 48.88 16.81
C LEU A 3 7.78 48.84 18.33
N ASN A 4 8.57 49.77 18.86
CA ASN A 4 8.87 49.91 20.28
C ASN A 4 7.61 50.05 21.16
N ASN A 5 6.51 50.62 20.64
CA ASN A 5 5.26 50.76 21.39
C ASN A 5 4.43 49.46 21.45
N ILE A 6 4.59 48.58 20.45
CA ILE A 6 3.95 47.27 20.40
C ILE A 6 4.61 46.34 21.42
N ILE A 7 5.95 46.35 21.46
CA ILE A 7 6.74 45.54 22.40
C ILE A 7 6.58 46.04 23.85
N LYS A 8 6.49 47.36 24.06
CA LYS A 8 6.31 47.96 25.40
C LYS A 8 4.88 47.87 25.95
N ALA A 9 4.03 47.01 25.40
CA ALA A 9 2.64 46.79 25.85
C ALA A 9 1.74 48.04 25.84
N LYS A 10 2.17 49.15 25.21
CA LYS A 10 1.36 50.38 25.09
C LYS A 10 0.07 50.11 24.28
N PHE A 11 0.12 49.13 23.37
CA PHE A 11 -1.04 48.57 22.68
C PHE A 11 -2.14 48.12 23.64
N LEU A 12 -1.82 47.56 24.82
CA LEU A 12 -2.84 47.05 25.74
C LEU A 12 -3.53 48.15 26.57
N VAL A 13 -2.94 49.34 26.67
CA VAL A 13 -3.36 50.39 27.62
C VAL A 13 -3.96 51.63 26.93
N GLU A 14 -3.66 51.88 25.65
CA GLU A 14 -4.32 52.96 24.90
C GLU A 14 -5.80 52.65 24.59
N GLY A 15 -6.61 53.69 24.35
CA GLY A 15 -8.08 53.75 24.44
C GLY A 15 -8.94 52.72 23.67
N GLN A 16 -8.35 51.69 23.05
CA GLN A 16 -9.03 50.52 22.48
C GLN A 16 -8.66 49.19 23.18
N SER A 17 -8.24 49.24 24.44
CA SER A 17 -7.83 48.08 25.27
C SER A 17 -8.74 46.85 25.18
N LEU A 18 -10.08 47.03 25.12
CA LEU A 18 -11.04 45.92 24.99
C LEU A 18 -10.85 45.08 23.73
N LYS A 19 -10.60 45.71 22.57
CA LYS A 19 -10.37 44.99 21.31
C LYS A 19 -9.07 44.19 21.34
N ASN A 20 -8.07 44.69 22.04
CA ASN A 20 -6.74 44.08 22.11
C ASN A 20 -6.72 42.88 23.06
N TRP A 21 -7.51 42.91 24.12
CA TRP A 21 -7.70 41.77 25.00
C TRP A 21 -8.45 40.62 24.30
N LEU A 22 -9.50 40.94 23.53
CA LEU A 22 -10.19 39.97 22.68
C LEU A 22 -9.26 39.35 21.63
N PHE A 23 -8.34 40.13 21.06
CA PHE A 23 -7.35 39.62 20.12
C PHE A 23 -6.38 38.60 20.76
N ILE A 24 -5.93 38.83 22.00
CA ILE A 24 -5.08 37.87 22.71
C ILE A 24 -5.84 36.56 22.94
N ILE A 25 -7.09 36.64 23.40
CA ILE A 25 -7.92 35.44 23.61
C ILE A 25 -8.11 34.67 22.30
N TYR A 26 -8.31 35.38 21.19
CA TYR A 26 -8.41 34.77 19.86
C TYR A 26 -7.13 34.01 19.49
N VAL A 27 -5.95 34.60 19.69
CA VAL A 27 -4.68 33.92 19.40
C VAL A 27 -4.49 32.70 20.30
N VAL A 28 -4.74 32.84 21.61
CA VAL A 28 -4.62 31.72 22.56
C VAL A 28 -5.60 30.60 22.20
N PHE A 29 -6.84 30.92 21.82
CA PHE A 29 -7.81 29.95 21.33
C PHE A 29 -7.26 29.17 20.12
N TRP A 30 -6.67 29.87 19.13
CA TRP A 30 -6.04 29.21 18.00
C TRP A 30 -4.85 28.33 18.39
N THR A 31 -4.02 28.76 19.34
CA THR A 31 -2.92 27.91 19.82
C THR A 31 -3.43 26.60 20.43
N LEU A 32 -4.50 26.65 21.21
CA LEU A 32 -5.13 25.47 21.81
C LEU A 32 -5.74 24.55 20.74
N VAL A 33 -6.42 25.13 19.74
CA VAL A 33 -6.99 24.38 18.61
C VAL A 33 -5.89 23.65 17.83
N LEU A 34 -4.75 24.30 17.59
CA LEU A 34 -3.61 23.68 16.88
C LEU A 34 -2.99 22.53 17.69
N ILE A 35 -2.80 22.71 18.99
CA ILE A 35 -2.28 21.65 19.88
C ILE A 35 -3.24 20.44 19.88
N ALA A 36 -4.54 20.70 20.03
CA ALA A 36 -5.55 19.64 20.01
C ALA A 36 -5.56 18.88 18.66
N ASN A 37 -5.48 19.61 17.55
CA ASN A 37 -5.44 19.00 16.22
C ASN A 37 -4.22 18.08 16.06
N ASN A 38 -3.04 18.53 16.49
CA ASN A 38 -1.82 17.73 16.42
C ASN A 38 -1.94 16.43 17.22
N HIS A 39 -2.55 16.48 18.41
CA HIS A 39 -2.74 15.27 19.21
C HIS A 39 -3.65 14.22 18.52
N PHE A 40 -4.71 14.66 17.81
CA PHE A 40 -5.52 13.73 17.01
C PHE A 40 -4.77 13.17 15.80
N TYR A 41 -3.88 13.96 15.20
CA TYR A 41 -3.03 13.52 14.10
C TYR A 41 -2.07 12.40 14.55
N GLU A 42 -1.45 12.56 15.72
CA GLU A 42 -0.55 11.56 16.31
C GLU A 42 -1.23 10.20 16.48
N GLN A 43 -2.46 10.17 17.01
CA GLN A 43 -3.22 8.93 17.19
C GLN A 43 -3.53 8.22 15.86
N LYS A 44 -3.86 8.99 14.82
CA LYS A 44 -4.10 8.44 13.47
C LYS A 44 -2.82 7.89 12.86
N MET A 45 -1.70 8.58 13.05
CA MET A 45 -0.41 8.16 12.51
C MET A 45 0.06 6.84 13.15
N MET A 46 -0.19 6.65 14.45
CA MET A 46 0.12 5.39 15.14
C MET A 46 -0.64 4.20 14.53
N LYS A 47 -1.95 4.35 14.27
CA LYS A 47 -2.76 3.32 13.59
C LYS A 47 -2.28 3.06 12.15
N ALA A 48 -1.89 4.11 11.43
CA ALA A 48 -1.38 3.97 10.07
C ALA A 48 -0.05 3.20 10.04
N LYS A 49 0.82 3.39 11.03
CA LYS A 49 2.08 2.64 11.16
C LYS A 49 1.83 1.16 11.40
N ASP A 50 0.95 0.82 12.35
CA ASP A 50 0.57 -0.56 12.64
C ASP A 50 0.01 -1.29 11.40
N LEU A 51 -0.90 -0.65 10.68
CA LEU A 51 -1.43 -1.23 9.43
C LEU A 51 -0.34 -1.41 8.36
N THR A 52 0.61 -0.48 8.28
CA THR A 52 1.74 -0.57 7.33
C THR A 52 2.68 -1.72 7.70
N GLU A 53 2.89 -1.96 8.99
CA GLU A 53 3.70 -3.05 9.50
C GLU A 53 3.06 -4.41 9.18
N GLN A 54 1.74 -4.55 9.39
CA GLN A 54 0.99 -5.77 9.04
C GLN A 54 1.08 -6.08 7.53
N VAL A 55 0.97 -5.07 6.66
CA VAL A 55 1.13 -5.25 5.21
C VAL A 55 2.56 -5.72 4.87
N LYS A 56 3.57 -5.20 5.56
CA LYS A 56 4.97 -5.59 5.36
C LYS A 56 5.21 -7.02 5.81
N GLU A 57 4.67 -7.42 6.95
CA GLU A 57 4.74 -8.79 7.49
C GLU A 57 4.10 -9.79 6.51
N LEU A 58 2.87 -9.54 6.08
CA LEU A 58 2.15 -10.41 5.15
C LEU A 58 2.86 -10.54 3.79
N ARG A 59 3.50 -9.45 3.34
CA ARG A 59 4.32 -9.48 2.12
C ARG A 59 5.58 -10.32 2.30
N SER A 60 6.20 -10.28 3.48
CA SER A 60 7.34 -11.15 3.80
C SER A 60 6.91 -12.61 3.76
N GLU A 61 5.80 -12.94 4.43
CA GLU A 61 5.25 -14.30 4.45
C GLU A 61 4.93 -14.81 3.05
N PHE A 62 4.33 -13.97 2.19
CA PHE A 62 4.06 -14.34 0.79
C PHE A 62 5.34 -14.65 0.01
N VAL A 63 6.40 -13.86 0.19
CA VAL A 63 7.69 -14.09 -0.49
C VAL A 63 8.32 -15.38 -0.01
N ASP A 64 8.29 -15.66 1.29
CA ASP A 64 8.81 -16.89 1.87
C ASP A 64 8.04 -18.11 1.37
N LYS A 65 6.70 -18.06 1.41
CA LYS A 65 5.82 -19.13 0.90
C LYS A 65 6.00 -19.36 -0.59
N ARG A 66 6.19 -18.31 -1.39
CA ARG A 66 6.47 -18.44 -2.82
C ARG A 66 7.79 -19.19 -3.05
N SER A 67 8.82 -18.90 -2.27
CA SER A 67 10.11 -19.59 -2.36
C SER A 67 10.00 -21.05 -1.95
N GLU A 68 9.28 -21.33 -0.87
CA GLU A 68 8.97 -22.70 -0.41
C GLU A 68 8.24 -23.51 -1.49
N LEU A 69 7.20 -22.94 -2.11
CA LEU A 69 6.48 -23.59 -3.22
C LEU A 69 7.38 -23.84 -4.42
N MET A 70 8.30 -22.93 -4.74
CA MET A 70 9.25 -23.12 -5.82
C MET A 70 10.19 -24.29 -5.53
N GLN A 71 10.68 -24.42 -4.29
CA GLN A 71 11.50 -25.56 -3.87
C GLN A 71 10.73 -26.88 -3.94
N LEU A 72 9.47 -26.89 -3.50
CA LEU A 72 8.60 -28.06 -3.57
C LEU A 72 8.26 -28.46 -5.02
N ARG A 73 8.11 -27.48 -5.92
CA ARG A 73 7.85 -27.71 -7.35
C ARG A 73 9.11 -27.99 -8.18
N MET A 74 10.31 -28.02 -7.59
CA MET A 74 11.50 -28.38 -8.34
C MET A 74 11.34 -29.79 -8.92
N GLU A 75 11.54 -29.90 -10.22
CA GLU A 75 11.37 -31.14 -10.98
C GLU A 75 12.19 -32.30 -10.39
N SER A 76 13.37 -32.00 -9.84
CA SER A 76 14.21 -32.97 -9.11
C SER A 76 13.57 -33.49 -7.82
N ASN A 77 12.93 -32.62 -7.03
CA ASN A 77 12.23 -33.03 -5.79
C ASN A 77 10.95 -33.80 -6.12
N VAL A 78 10.20 -33.34 -7.12
CA VAL A 78 8.98 -34.00 -7.59
C VAL A 78 9.31 -35.38 -8.15
N SER A 79 10.33 -35.51 -9.01
CA SER A 79 10.77 -36.80 -9.56
C SER A 79 11.19 -37.76 -8.45
N LYS A 80 11.96 -37.29 -7.46
CA LYS A 80 12.44 -38.12 -6.34
C LYS A 80 11.30 -38.61 -5.44
N GLN A 81 10.25 -37.80 -5.24
CA GLN A 81 9.05 -38.25 -4.51
C GLN A 81 8.21 -39.23 -5.35
N MET A 82 8.08 -38.97 -6.65
CA MET A 82 7.31 -39.77 -7.60
C MET A 82 7.96 -41.14 -7.91
N GLU A 83 9.27 -41.31 -7.71
CA GLU A 83 9.98 -42.59 -7.75
C GLU A 83 9.39 -43.62 -6.77
N THR A 84 8.96 -43.17 -5.58
CA THR A 84 8.31 -44.03 -4.58
C THR A 84 6.99 -44.62 -5.08
N TYR A 85 6.33 -43.92 -6.00
CA TYR A 85 5.07 -44.34 -6.63
C TYR A 85 5.30 -45.06 -7.98
N GLY A 86 6.55 -45.34 -8.35
CA GLY A 86 6.91 -46.03 -9.59
C GLY A 86 6.80 -45.18 -10.86
N ILE A 87 6.69 -43.86 -10.73
CA ILE A 87 6.59 -42.93 -11.85
C ILE A 87 7.98 -42.37 -12.15
N VAL A 88 8.49 -42.66 -13.35
CA VAL A 88 9.81 -42.21 -13.84
C VAL A 88 9.67 -41.11 -14.91
N PRO A 89 10.55 -40.10 -14.91
CA PRO A 89 10.55 -39.07 -15.95
C PRO A 89 10.84 -39.71 -17.32
N SER A 90 10.07 -39.30 -18.34
CA SER A 90 10.28 -39.79 -19.71
C SER A 90 11.56 -39.22 -20.29
N VAL A 91 12.49 -40.10 -20.68
CA VAL A 91 13.74 -39.72 -21.38
C VAL A 91 13.48 -39.26 -22.81
N VAL A 92 12.31 -39.62 -23.37
CA VAL A 92 11.95 -39.35 -24.76
C VAL A 92 11.01 -38.14 -24.84
N PRO A 93 11.29 -37.14 -25.68
CA PRO A 93 10.42 -35.97 -25.83
C PRO A 93 9.07 -36.34 -26.45
N PRO A 94 7.95 -35.75 -25.97
CA PRO A 94 6.61 -36.06 -26.47
C PRO A 94 6.41 -35.55 -27.91
N LYS A 95 5.91 -36.41 -28.80
CA LYS A 95 5.52 -36.02 -30.17
C LYS A 95 4.18 -35.27 -30.14
N LYS A 96 4.16 -34.06 -30.68
CA LYS A 96 2.94 -33.26 -30.84
C LYS A 96 2.13 -33.78 -32.02
N ILE A 97 1.08 -34.55 -31.77
CA ILE A 97 0.11 -34.95 -32.79
C ILE A 97 -0.83 -33.77 -33.03
N LYS A 98 -0.60 -33.01 -34.12
CA LYS A 98 -1.56 -32.02 -34.59
C LYS A 98 -2.60 -32.73 -35.44
N VAL A 99 -3.82 -32.86 -34.94
CA VAL A 99 -4.95 -33.29 -35.77
C VAL A 99 -5.29 -32.12 -36.70
N VAL A 100 -4.97 -32.27 -37.98
CA VAL A 100 -5.45 -31.36 -39.02
C VAL A 100 -6.90 -31.75 -39.28
N VAL A 101 -7.83 -31.06 -38.61
CA VAL A 101 -9.25 -31.15 -38.96
C VAL A 101 -9.41 -30.35 -40.25
N GLU A 102 -9.65 -31.05 -41.35
CA GLU A 102 -9.99 -30.43 -42.63
C GLU A 102 -11.32 -29.69 -42.46
N LYS A 103 -11.27 -28.35 -42.48
CA LYS A 103 -12.47 -27.53 -42.37
C LYS A 103 -13.26 -27.71 -43.66
N GLU A 104 -14.44 -28.35 -43.56
CA GLU A 104 -15.40 -28.36 -44.65
C GLU A 104 -15.71 -26.94 -45.10
N LYS A 105 -15.69 -26.71 -46.41
CA LYS A 105 -15.98 -25.41 -47.03
C LYS A 105 -17.38 -24.96 -46.62
N LYS A 106 -17.47 -23.81 -45.96
CA LYS A 106 -18.76 -23.20 -45.63
C LYS A 106 -19.42 -22.71 -46.92
N TRP A 107 -20.68 -23.10 -47.09
CA TRP A 107 -21.54 -22.84 -48.25
C TRP A 107 -21.76 -21.36 -48.62
N TYR A 108 -21.22 -20.42 -47.83
CA TYR A 108 -21.33 -18.98 -48.05
C TYR A 108 -20.16 -18.38 -48.86
N GLU A 109 -19.04 -19.10 -49.06
CA GLU A 109 -17.89 -18.61 -49.86
C GLU A 109 -18.12 -18.70 -51.39
N ILE A 110 -19.31 -19.12 -51.80
CA ILE A 110 -19.65 -19.38 -53.21
C ILE A 110 -20.33 -18.16 -53.87
N TRP A 111 -20.66 -17.12 -53.08
CA TRP A 111 -21.48 -15.99 -53.52
C TRP A 111 -20.81 -14.61 -53.36
N ASP A 112 -19.48 -14.55 -53.31
CA ASP A 112 -18.69 -13.33 -53.56
C ASP A 112 -17.98 -13.42 -54.92
#